data_AF-A0A0C3NG84-F1
#
_entry.id   AF-A0A0C3NG84-F1
#
_cell.length_a   1.000
_cell.length_b   1.000
_cell.length_c   1.000
_cell.angle_alpha   90.00
_cell.angle_beta   90.00
_cell.angle_gamma   90.00
#
_symmetry.space_group_name_H-M   'P 1'
#
loop_
_entity.id
_entity.type
_entity.pdbx_description
1 polymer ?
#
loop_
_entity_poly.entity_id
_entity_poly.type
_entity_poly.pdbx_seq_one_letter_code
_entity_poly.pdbx_strand_id
1 'polypeptide(L)'
;INIQHQCQAHPVVNIEALVATAIFLSMQETMNFIAKLKNMSLNDLDSKLNKDAIKWLHNPPSQPISIENPSTHFSISAYLALESMSQNAYNHVCQATCSSFASSLGADDILSFYNVKKLIASYMGVISIEHDMCCNTCIAYTSPFSQLKVCPTCEVSHWKEE
;
A
#
# COMPACT_ATOMS: atom_id res chain seq x y z
N ILE A 1 -7.72 -28.84 -18.14
CA ILE A 1 -9.04 -28.53 -17.54
C ILE A 1 -9.49 -27.22 -18.16
N ASN A 2 -10.50 -27.26 -19.04
CA ASN A 2 -11.00 -26.07 -19.74
C ASN A 2 -12.12 -25.46 -18.88
N ILE A 3 -11.81 -24.45 -18.07
CA ILE A 3 -12.79 -23.75 -17.24
C ILE A 3 -13.47 -22.72 -18.13
N GLN A 4 -14.66 -23.06 -18.63
CA GLN A 4 -15.53 -22.06 -19.26
C GLN A 4 -16.09 -21.15 -18.17
N HIS A 5 -15.53 -19.95 -18.05
CA HIS A 5 -16.15 -18.90 -17.26
C HIS A 5 -17.44 -18.45 -17.96
N GLN A 6 -18.60 -18.83 -17.42
CA GLN A 6 -19.87 -18.21 -17.80
C GLN A 6 -19.92 -16.81 -17.16
N CYS A 7 -19.70 -15.78 -17.97
CA CYS A 7 -20.02 -14.41 -17.57
C CYS A 7 -21.55 -14.29 -17.47
N GLN A 8 -22.09 -14.33 -16.26
CA GLN A 8 -23.48 -13.92 -16.02
C GLN A 8 -23.63 -12.42 -16.28
N ALA A 9 -24.77 -12.01 -16.82
CA ALA A 9 -25.09 -10.60 -16.98
C ALA A 9 -25.15 -9.94 -15.59
N HIS A 10 -24.35 -8.90 -15.38
CA HIS A 10 -24.38 -8.14 -14.14
C HIS A 10 -25.76 -7.47 -14.00
N PRO A 11 -26.46 -7.63 -12.86
CA PRO A 11 -27.72 -6.93 -12.66
C PRO A 11 -27.49 -5.42 -12.69
N VAL A 12 -28.37 -4.70 -13.39
CA VAL A 12 -28.36 -3.23 -13.39
C VAL A 12 -28.95 -2.76 -12.06
N VAL A 13 -28.08 -2.34 -11.14
CA VAL A 13 -28.47 -1.83 -9.82
C VAL A 13 -28.52 -0.30 -9.87
N ASN A 14 -29.68 0.28 -9.55
CA ASN A 14 -29.81 1.72 -9.39
C ASN A 14 -29.32 2.14 -7.99
N ILE A 15 -28.03 2.52 -7.90
CA ILE A 15 -27.40 2.95 -6.65
C ILE A 15 -28.08 4.20 -6.08
N GLU A 16 -28.51 5.16 -6.90
CA GLU A 16 -29.15 6.38 -6.43
C GLU A 16 -30.50 6.10 -5.74
N ALA A 17 -31.28 5.18 -6.30
CA ALA A 17 -32.52 4.73 -5.68
C ALA A 17 -32.28 4.02 -4.34
N LEU A 18 -31.20 3.24 -4.22
CA LEU A 18 -30.82 2.60 -2.95
C LEU A 18 -30.32 3.60 -1.91
N VAL A 19 -29.58 4.64 -2.33
CA VAL A 19 -29.15 5.72 -1.43
C VAL A 19 -30.38 6.42 -0.85
N ALA A 20 -31.39 6.71 -1.69
CA ALA A 20 -32.61 7.40 -1.29
C ALA A 20 -33.49 6.60 -0.31
N THR A 21 -33.36 5.26 -0.27
CA THR A 21 -34.14 4.40 0.64
C THR A 21 -33.39 4.02 1.91
N ALA A 22 -32.13 4.44 2.08
CA ALA A 22 -31.35 4.17 3.28
C ALA A 22 -31.84 5.01 4.47
N ILE A 23 -32.48 4.35 5.44
CA ILE A 23 -33.06 5.02 6.63
C ILE A 23 -32.08 5.01 7.81
N PHE A 24 -31.45 3.87 8.09
CA PHE A 24 -30.56 3.73 9.24
C PHE A 24 -29.18 4.33 8.94
N LEU A 25 -28.55 4.93 9.96
CA LEU A 25 -27.25 5.59 9.82
C LEU A 25 -26.20 4.68 9.20
N SER A 26 -26.08 3.43 9.66
CA SER A 26 -25.13 2.45 9.09
C SER A 26 -25.39 2.12 7.62
N MET A 27 -26.66 2.12 7.19
CA MET A 27 -27.02 1.95 5.79
C MET A 27 -26.65 3.19 4.99
N GLN A 28 -26.90 4.39 5.51
CA GLN A 28 -26.53 5.64 4.86
C GLN A 28 -25.01 5.76 4.69
N GLU A 29 -24.24 5.42 5.72
CA GLU A 29 -22.78 5.36 5.66
C GLU A 29 -22.32 4.38 4.58
N THR A 30 -22.85 3.16 4.60
CA THR A 30 -22.54 2.14 3.58
C THR A 30 -22.86 2.63 2.16
N MET A 31 -24.04 3.23 1.98
CA MET A 31 -24.46 3.75 0.68
C MET A 31 -23.59 4.92 0.21
N ASN A 32 -23.10 5.78 1.12
CA ASN A 32 -22.16 6.84 0.80
C ASN A 32 -20.82 6.27 0.29
N PHE A 33 -20.32 5.19 0.90
CA PHE A 33 -19.13 4.48 0.39
C PHE A 33 -19.38 3.88 -1.00
N ILE A 34 -20.50 3.18 -1.19
CA ILE A 34 -20.85 2.57 -2.49
C ILE A 34 -20.96 3.64 -3.59
N ALA A 35 -21.62 4.76 -3.31
CA ALA A 35 -21.77 5.86 -4.26
C ALA A 35 -20.43 6.49 -4.64
N LYS A 36 -19.50 6.65 -3.68
CA LYS A 36 -18.14 7.10 -3.97
C LYS A 36 -17.35 6.09 -4.80
N LEU A 37 -17.39 4.80 -4.42
CA LEU A 37 -16.68 3.73 -5.14
C LEU A 37 -17.11 3.61 -6.61
N LYS A 38 -18.41 3.82 -6.90
CA LYS A 38 -18.96 3.76 -8.27
C LYS A 38 -18.23 4.69 -9.25
N ASN A 39 -17.80 5.87 -8.77
CA ASN A 39 -17.20 6.90 -9.60
C ASN A 39 -15.70 7.08 -9.32
N MET A 40 -15.11 6.18 -8.53
CA MET A 40 -13.74 6.34 -8.06
C MET A 40 -12.74 6.14 -9.20
N SER A 41 -11.73 6.99 -9.22
CA SER A 41 -10.60 6.95 -10.13
C SER A 41 -9.32 6.70 -9.36
N LEU A 42 -8.33 6.08 -10.02
CA LEU A 42 -6.98 5.92 -9.44
C LEU A 42 -6.32 7.27 -9.11
N ASN A 43 -6.72 8.34 -9.80
CA ASN A 43 -6.19 9.68 -9.61
C ASN A 43 -6.90 10.48 -8.49
N ASP A 44 -7.90 9.89 -7.83
CA ASP A 44 -8.60 10.58 -6.75
C ASP A 44 -7.70 10.75 -5.53
N LEU A 45 -7.84 11.88 -4.83
CA LEU A 45 -7.08 12.19 -3.61
C LEU A 45 -7.25 11.12 -2.53
N ASP A 46 -8.43 10.48 -2.48
CA ASP A 46 -8.75 9.42 -1.52
C ASP A 46 -7.91 8.14 -1.74
N SER A 47 -7.34 7.93 -2.94
CA SER A 47 -6.58 6.71 -3.28
C SER A 47 -5.24 6.63 -2.56
N LYS A 48 -4.66 7.76 -2.15
CA LYS A 48 -3.29 7.89 -1.59
C LYS A 48 -2.20 7.22 -2.44
N LEU A 49 -2.50 6.91 -3.71
CA LEU A 49 -1.52 6.37 -4.64
C LEU A 49 -0.57 7.50 -5.07
N ASN A 50 0.73 7.27 -4.92
CA ASN A 50 1.72 8.19 -5.45
C ASN A 50 1.81 8.06 -6.99
N LYS A 51 2.46 9.05 -7.63
CA LYS A 51 2.60 9.10 -9.10
C LYS A 51 3.32 7.87 -9.67
N ASP A 52 4.31 7.35 -8.95
CA ASP A 52 5.07 6.18 -9.37
C ASP A 52 4.19 4.93 -9.38
N ALA A 53 3.34 4.76 -8.36
CA ALA A 53 2.42 3.63 -8.25
C ALA A 53 1.35 3.66 -9.34
N ILE A 54 0.76 4.83 -9.63
CA ILE A 54 -0.18 5.00 -10.75
C ILE A 54 0.53 4.63 -12.07
N LYS A 55 1.77 5.12 -12.27
CA LYS A 55 2.57 4.79 -13.45
C LYS A 55 2.82 3.29 -13.56
N TRP A 56 3.15 2.60 -12.46
CA TRP A 56 3.38 1.15 -12.45
C TRP A 56 2.10 0.35 -12.74
N LEU A 57 0.94 0.76 -12.18
CA LEU A 57 -0.35 0.13 -12.47
C LEU A 57 -0.74 0.22 -13.95
N HIS A 58 -0.45 1.35 -14.59
CA HIS A 58 -0.69 1.53 -16.02
C HIS A 58 0.35 0.86 -16.92
N ASN A 59 1.56 0.62 -16.41
CA ASN A 59 2.69 0.07 -17.17
C ASN A 59 3.35 -1.08 -16.39
N PRO A 60 2.65 -2.21 -16.20
CA PRO A 60 3.20 -3.34 -15.47
C PRO A 60 4.44 -3.90 -16.18
N PRO A 61 5.46 -4.37 -15.44
CA PRO A 61 6.62 -5.01 -16.03
C PRO A 61 6.21 -6.20 -16.92
N SER A 62 6.65 -6.19 -18.18
CA SER A 62 6.34 -7.25 -19.16
C SER A 62 7.48 -8.26 -19.35
N GLN A 63 8.61 -8.02 -18.69
CA GLN A 63 9.81 -8.84 -18.77
C GLN A 63 10.28 -9.25 -17.36
N PRO A 64 10.98 -10.40 -17.25
CA PRO A 64 11.62 -10.78 -16.00
C PRO A 64 12.58 -9.71 -15.50
N ILE A 65 12.61 -9.54 -14.18
CA ILE A 65 13.45 -8.54 -13.53
C ILE A 65 14.89 -9.07 -13.51
N SER A 66 15.83 -8.29 -14.04
CA SER A 66 17.27 -8.55 -13.98
C SER A 66 17.93 -7.66 -12.92
N ILE A 67 18.72 -8.26 -12.03
CA ILE A 67 19.48 -7.55 -10.99
C ILE A 67 20.97 -7.82 -11.23
N GLU A 68 21.62 -6.94 -11.97
CA GLU A 68 23.00 -7.14 -12.43
C GLU A 68 24.04 -6.59 -11.46
N ASN A 69 23.71 -5.54 -10.70
CA ASN A 69 24.64 -4.93 -9.75
C ASN A 69 24.81 -5.83 -8.49
N PRO A 70 26.04 -6.27 -8.16
CA PRO A 70 26.28 -7.15 -7.02
C PRO A 70 25.90 -6.54 -5.67
N SER A 71 26.10 -5.23 -5.48
CA SER A 71 25.75 -4.52 -4.25
C SER A 71 24.24 -4.40 -4.08
N THR A 72 23.49 -4.21 -5.17
CA THR A 72 22.02 -4.30 -5.19
C THR A 72 21.56 -5.70 -4.83
N HIS A 73 22.15 -6.74 -5.42
CA HIS A 73 21.83 -8.13 -5.10
C HIS A 73 22.09 -8.45 -3.63
N PHE A 74 23.25 -8.02 -3.10
CA PHE A 74 23.57 -8.13 -1.67
C PHE A 74 22.53 -7.39 -0.82
N SER A 75 22.21 -6.15 -1.17
CA SER A 75 21.26 -5.31 -0.40
C SER A 75 19.89 -5.98 -0.30
N ILE A 76 19.38 -6.53 -1.41
CA ILE A 76 18.09 -7.25 -1.45
C ILE A 76 18.19 -8.55 -0.63
N SER A 77 19.26 -9.32 -0.82
CA SER A 77 19.47 -10.58 -0.09
C SER A 77 19.54 -10.37 1.42
N ALA A 78 20.28 -9.34 1.86
CA ALA A 78 20.38 -8.95 3.25
C ALA A 78 19.03 -8.48 3.82
N TYR A 79 18.27 -7.71 3.04
CA TYR A 79 16.92 -7.27 3.43
C TYR A 79 15.98 -8.47 3.65
N LEU A 80 15.95 -9.41 2.70
CA LEU A 80 15.09 -10.59 2.77
C LEU A 80 15.51 -11.54 3.90
N ALA A 81 16.82 -11.72 4.13
CA ALA A 81 17.32 -12.53 5.25
C ALA A 81 16.98 -11.92 6.63
N LEU A 82 16.69 -10.62 6.67
CA LEU A 82 16.37 -9.85 7.87
C LEU A 82 14.91 -9.40 7.91
N GLU A 83 14.01 -10.05 7.17
CA GLU A 83 12.62 -9.64 7.00
C GLU A 83 11.86 -9.47 8.34
N SER A 84 12.18 -10.29 9.34
CA SER A 84 11.58 -10.22 10.69
C SER A 84 12.32 -9.29 11.67
N MET A 85 13.40 -8.66 11.22
CA MET A 85 14.30 -7.88 12.07
C MET A 85 14.10 -6.38 11.87
N SER A 86 14.58 -5.60 12.83
CA SER A 86 14.49 -4.14 12.75
C SER A 86 15.38 -3.58 11.63
N GLN A 87 15.05 -2.37 11.15
CA GLN A 87 15.91 -1.58 10.27
C GLN A 87 17.35 -1.43 10.80
N ASN A 88 17.54 -1.40 12.12
CA ASN A 88 18.87 -1.34 12.72
C ASN A 88 19.70 -2.60 12.45
N ALA A 89 19.07 -3.79 12.45
CA ALA A 89 19.77 -5.03 12.14
C ALA A 89 20.31 -5.00 10.69
N TYR A 90 19.51 -4.52 9.74
CA TYR A 90 19.94 -4.31 8.36
C TYR A 90 21.14 -3.35 8.29
N ASN A 91 21.03 -2.19 8.92
CA ASN A 91 22.09 -1.19 8.90
C ASN A 91 23.40 -1.72 9.49
N HIS A 92 23.35 -2.49 10.57
CA HIS A 92 24.54 -3.11 11.17
C HIS A 92 25.21 -4.13 10.25
N VAL A 93 24.43 -4.96 9.55
CA VAL A 93 24.96 -5.90 8.56
C VAL A 93 25.64 -5.15 7.42
N CYS A 94 24.98 -4.13 6.86
CA CYS A 94 25.58 -3.29 5.80
C CYS A 94 26.87 -2.63 6.28
N GLN A 95 26.89 -2.06 7.48
CA GLN A 95 28.08 -1.41 8.04
C GLN A 95 29.25 -2.38 8.25
N ALA A 96 28.98 -3.58 8.78
CA ALA A 96 29.98 -4.62 8.96
C ALA A 96 30.57 -5.08 7.62
N THR A 97 29.72 -5.24 6.59
CA THR A 97 30.14 -5.57 5.23
C THR A 97 31.01 -4.46 4.64
N CYS A 98 30.57 -3.19 4.69
CA CYS A 98 31.36 -2.07 4.18
C CYS A 98 32.74 -1.98 4.86
N SER A 99 32.80 -2.21 6.19
CA SER A 99 34.05 -2.12 6.95
C SER A 99 35.00 -3.29 6.63
N SER A 100 34.46 -4.50 6.44
CA SER A 100 35.26 -5.71 6.19
C SER A 100 35.76 -5.81 4.75
N PHE A 101 35.05 -5.17 3.81
CA PHE A 101 35.32 -5.24 2.38
C PHE A 101 35.51 -3.85 1.75
N ALA A 102 36.00 -2.88 2.52
CA ALA A 102 36.16 -1.48 2.10
C ALA A 102 37.00 -1.31 0.82
N SER A 103 37.88 -2.27 0.51
CA SER A 103 38.70 -2.27 -0.71
C SER A 103 38.03 -2.91 -1.93
N SER A 104 36.81 -3.44 -1.78
CA SER A 104 36.07 -4.06 -2.88
C SER A 104 35.27 -3.02 -3.66
N LEU A 105 35.28 -3.15 -4.99
CA LEU A 105 34.49 -2.30 -5.88
C LEU A 105 33.00 -2.52 -5.58
N GLY A 106 32.31 -1.46 -5.12
CA GLY A 106 30.86 -1.47 -4.89
C GLY A 106 30.42 -1.49 -3.42
N ALA A 107 31.33 -1.43 -2.44
CA ALA A 107 30.94 -1.29 -1.02
C ALA A 107 30.13 0.00 -0.76
N ASP A 108 30.40 1.07 -1.51
CA ASP A 108 29.66 2.34 -1.46
C ASP A 108 28.29 2.28 -2.16
N ASP A 109 28.05 1.25 -2.98
CA ASP A 109 26.80 1.05 -3.73
C ASP A 109 25.75 0.24 -2.93
N ILE A 110 26.07 -0.16 -1.69
CA ILE A 110 25.10 -0.85 -0.83
C ILE A 110 23.95 0.10 -0.50
N LEU A 111 22.72 -0.35 -0.76
CA LEU A 111 21.54 0.47 -0.59
C LEU A 111 21.23 0.65 0.90
N SER A 112 20.71 1.83 1.25
CA SER A 112 20.08 2.02 2.56
C SER A 112 18.81 1.18 2.67
N PHE A 113 18.35 0.92 3.90
CA PHE A 113 17.10 0.20 4.16
C PHE A 113 15.90 0.78 3.40
N TYR A 114 15.80 2.11 3.35
CA TYR A 114 14.76 2.79 2.60
C TYR A 114 14.90 2.56 1.09
N ASN A 115 16.11 2.65 0.54
CA ASN A 115 16.35 2.50 -0.89
C ASN A 115 16.12 1.06 -1.36
N VAL A 116 16.54 0.05 -0.59
CA VAL A 116 16.28 -1.35 -0.95
C VAL A 116 14.79 -1.66 -0.91
N LYS A 117 14.05 -1.17 0.11
CA LYS A 117 12.59 -1.33 0.19
C LYS A 117 11.88 -0.66 -0.99
N LYS A 118 12.30 0.57 -1.35
CA LYS A 118 11.77 1.29 -2.51
C LYS A 118 12.06 0.55 -3.82
N LEU A 119 13.26 -0.02 -3.96
CA LEU A 119 13.64 -0.79 -5.14
C LEU A 119 12.80 -2.07 -5.27
N ILE A 120 12.66 -2.85 -4.20
CA ILE A 120 11.82 -4.04 -4.17
C ILE A 120 10.36 -3.69 -4.51
N ALA A 121 9.83 -2.60 -3.94
CA ALA A 121 8.48 -2.13 -4.26
C ALA A 121 8.32 -1.80 -5.76
N SER A 122 9.33 -1.17 -6.38
CA SER A 122 9.32 -0.86 -7.82
C SER A 122 9.36 -2.10 -8.71
N TYR A 123 10.04 -3.15 -8.25
CA TYR A 123 10.13 -4.44 -8.93
C TYR A 123 8.84 -5.23 -8.84
N MET A 124 8.22 -5.28 -7.66
CA MET A 124 7.00 -6.04 -7.43
C MET A 124 5.74 -5.28 -7.85
N GLY A 125 5.82 -3.95 -8.02
CA GLY A 125 4.65 -3.09 -8.16
C GLY A 125 3.78 -3.05 -6.90
N VAL A 126 4.29 -3.53 -5.76
CA VAL A 126 3.58 -3.60 -4.48
C VAL A 126 4.00 -2.42 -3.63
N ILE A 127 3.05 -1.53 -3.34
CA ILE A 127 3.25 -0.38 -2.46
C ILE A 127 2.28 -0.43 -1.27
N SER A 128 2.73 0.11 -0.14
CA SER A 128 1.89 0.33 1.03
C SER A 128 0.99 1.55 0.78
N ILE A 129 -0.29 1.42 1.09
CA ILE A 129 -1.24 2.54 1.18
C ILE A 129 -1.70 2.59 2.63
N GLU A 130 -1.45 3.71 3.28
CA GLU A 130 -1.66 3.85 4.72
C GLU A 130 -2.72 4.92 5.00
N HIS A 131 -3.78 4.50 5.69
CA HIS A 131 -4.79 5.39 6.25
C HIS A 131 -4.81 5.21 7.77
N ASP A 132 -5.00 6.31 8.48
CA ASP A 132 -5.20 6.24 9.91
C ASP A 132 -6.46 5.44 10.23
N MET A 133 -6.44 4.71 11.34
CA MET A 133 -7.55 3.87 11.77
C MET A 133 -7.82 4.11 13.25
N CYS A 134 -9.07 3.95 13.66
CA CYS A 134 -9.42 3.97 15.08
C CYS A 134 -8.76 2.77 15.78
N CYS A 135 -8.10 3.01 16.92
CA CYS A 135 -7.42 1.96 17.70
C CYS A 135 -8.36 0.92 18.31
N ASN A 136 -9.63 1.26 18.53
CA ASN A 136 -10.59 0.38 19.20
C ASN A 136 -11.42 -0.45 18.22
N THR A 137 -11.76 0.12 17.07
CA THR A 137 -12.71 -0.50 16.11
C THR A 137 -12.07 -0.85 14.78
N CYS A 138 -10.81 -0.43 14.55
CA CYS A 138 -10.12 -0.59 13.28
C CYS A 138 -10.89 0.02 12.09
N ILE A 139 -11.78 0.99 12.31
CA ILE A 139 -12.40 1.72 11.21
C ILE A 139 -11.37 2.68 10.61
N ALA A 140 -11.20 2.64 9.29
CA ALA A 140 -10.27 3.51 8.59
C ALA A 140 -10.88 4.89 8.34
N TYR A 141 -10.11 5.94 8.64
CA TYR A 141 -10.44 7.33 8.31
C TYR A 141 -10.10 7.60 6.84
N THR A 142 -10.91 7.00 5.95
CA THR A 142 -10.77 7.09 4.50
C THR A 142 -12.08 7.46 3.84
N SER A 143 -11.98 8.05 2.65
CA SER A 143 -13.09 8.40 1.78
C SER A 143 -14.22 9.20 2.48
N PRO A 144 -15.49 8.78 2.68
CA PRO A 144 -16.45 9.59 3.46
C PRO A 144 -15.99 9.91 4.89
N PHE A 145 -15.11 9.09 5.46
CA PHE A 145 -14.62 9.26 6.83
C PHE A 145 -13.29 10.00 6.93
N SER A 146 -12.73 10.48 5.82
CA SER A 146 -11.39 11.11 5.80
C SER A 146 -11.27 12.38 6.65
N GLN A 147 -12.39 13.05 6.94
CA GLN A 147 -12.43 14.29 7.72
C GLN A 147 -12.94 14.10 9.16
N LEU A 148 -13.31 12.88 9.55
CA LEU A 148 -13.80 12.64 10.91
C LEU A 148 -12.66 12.83 11.92
N LYS A 149 -12.95 13.56 13.00
CA LYS A 149 -12.01 13.76 14.12
C LYS A 149 -12.25 12.79 15.28
N VAL A 150 -13.33 12.03 15.20
CA VAL A 150 -13.80 11.10 16.23
C VAL A 150 -14.29 9.84 15.52
N CYS A 151 -14.08 8.67 16.14
CA CYS A 151 -14.62 7.41 15.62
C CYS A 151 -16.15 7.42 15.68
N PRO A 152 -16.87 7.15 14.56
CA PRO A 152 -18.33 7.13 14.56
C PRO A 152 -18.92 5.95 15.36
N THR A 153 -18.10 4.97 15.73
CA THR A 153 -18.54 3.76 16.43
C THR A 153 -18.22 3.77 17.92
N CYS A 154 -17.04 4.25 18.33
CA CYS A 154 -16.61 4.22 19.74
C CYS A 154 -16.36 5.60 20.35
N GLU A 155 -16.59 6.68 19.58
CA GLU A 155 -16.48 8.08 20.03
C GLU A 155 -15.10 8.50 20.55
N VAL A 156 -14.07 7.66 20.39
CA VAL A 156 -12.69 8.01 20.71
C VAL A 156 -12.12 8.94 19.63
N SER A 157 -11.33 9.93 20.07
CA SER A 157 -10.63 10.86 19.20
C SER A 157 -9.76 10.11 18.19
N HIS A 158 -9.73 10.61 16.96
CA HIS A 158 -8.83 10.12 15.91
C HIS A 158 -7.37 10.36 16.31
N TRP A 159 -7.09 11.53 16.88
CA TRP A 159 -5.77 11.89 17.40
C TRP A 159 -5.66 11.51 18.87
N LYS A 160 -4.51 10.99 19.28
CA LYS A 160 -4.19 10.92 20.70
C LYS A 160 -4.03 12.35 21.21
N GLU A 161 -4.84 12.75 22.17
CA GLU A 161 -4.54 13.92 22.99
C GLU A 161 -3.31 13.56 23.83
N GLU A 162 -2.26 14.39 23.78
CA GLU A 162 -1.05 14.24 24.58
C GLU A 162 -1.30 14.57 26.06
#